data_AF-A0A127PPQ5-F1
#
_entry.id   AF-A0A127PPQ5-F1
#
_cell.length_a   1.000
_cell.length_b   1.000
_cell.length_c   1.000
_cell.angle_alpha   90.00
_cell.angle_beta   90.00
_cell.angle_gamma   90.00
#
_symmetry.space_group_name_H-M   'P 1'
#
loop_
_entity.id
_entity.type
_entity.pdbx_description
1 polymer ?
#
loop_
_entity_poly.entity_id
_entity_poly.type
_entity_poly.pdbx_seq_one_letter_code
_entity_poly.pdbx_strand_id
1 'polypeptide(L)' 'MLEHRDVFKNRHYRGYHNTPSKVYPDGTILVFGGGEIQLLADEWFTAPMVLDAFLAFFNGRELPASIAWRDKTETLTSS' A
#
# COMPACT_ATOMS: atom_id res chain seq x y z
N MET A 1 -0.34 -4.74 3.26
CA MET A 1 -0.59 -3.53 2.44
C MET A 1 0.33 -2.42 2.94
N LEU A 2 0.80 -1.55 2.04
CA LEU A 2 1.49 -0.30 2.40
C LEU A 2 0.58 0.90 2.07
N GLU A 3 0.51 1.86 2.97
CA GLU A 3 -0.21 3.13 2.78
C GLU A 3 0.73 4.30 3.07
N HIS A 4 0.54 5.38 2.32
CA HIS A 4 1.21 6.66 2.55
C HIS A 4 0.16 7.77 2.59
N ARG A 5 0.20 8.59 3.64
CA ARG A 5 -0.67 9.76 3.80
C ARG A 5 0.19 11.00 3.89
N ASP A 6 -0.01 11.92 2.95
CA ASP A 6 0.52 13.29 3.03
C ASP A 6 -0.57 14.17 3.62
N VAL A 7 -0.46 14.44 4.93
CA VAL A 7 -1.44 15.23 5.68
C VAL A 7 -1.46 16.70 5.27
N PHE A 8 -0.34 17.24 4.77
CA PHE A 8 -0.25 18.64 4.37
C PHE A 8 -0.93 18.88 3.03
N LYS A 9 -0.86 17.89 2.12
CA LYS A 9 -1.53 17.94 0.81
C LYS A 9 -2.91 17.30 0.81
N ASN A 10 -3.34 16.75 1.95
CA ASN A 10 -4.54 15.94 2.09
C ASN A 10 -4.62 14.84 1.00
N ARG A 11 -3.52 14.11 0.81
CA ARG A 11 -3.42 13.03 -0.18
C ARG A 11 -3.29 11.68 0.50
N HIS A 12 -3.96 10.68 -0.07
CA HIS A 12 -3.83 9.29 0.35
C HIS A 12 -3.36 8.44 -0.81
N TYR A 13 -2.40 7.56 -0.53
CA TYR A 13 -1.83 6.66 -1.52
C TYR A 13 -1.76 5.24 -1.00
N ARG A 14 -1.99 4.28 -1.90
CA ARG A 14 -1.76 2.86 -1.66
C ARG A 14 -0.56 2.39 -2.48
N GLY A 15 0.33 1.65 -1.83
CA GLY A 15 1.49 1.09 -2.49
C GLY A 15 1.09 -0.04 -3.43
N TYR A 16 1.75 -0.14 -4.58
CA TYR A 16 1.66 -1.28 -5.49
C TYR A 16 3.05 -1.66 -6.03
N HIS A 17 3.18 -2.88 -6.55
CA HIS A 17 4.42 -3.37 -7.15
C HIS A 17 4.17 -4.09 -8.48
N ASN A 18 5.22 -4.20 -9.30
CA ASN A 18 5.14 -4.76 -10.66
C ASN A 18 4.88 -6.28 -10.76
N THR A 19 4.76 -6.97 -9.62
CA THR A 19 4.58 -8.42 -9.56
C THR A 19 3.28 -8.77 -8.85
N PRO A 20 2.13 -8.80 -9.55
CA PRO A 20 0.84 -9.08 -8.93
C PRO A 20 0.82 -10.43 -8.19
N SER A 21 0.03 -10.49 -7.12
CA SER A 21 -0.20 -11.72 -6.38
C SER A 21 -0.85 -12.78 -7.28
N LYS A 22 -0.29 -13.99 -7.25
CA LYS A 22 -0.88 -15.17 -7.90
C LYS A 22 -1.95 -15.86 -7.05
N VAL A 23 -2.02 -15.51 -5.76
CA VAL A 23 -2.91 -16.15 -4.78
C VAL A 23 -4.14 -15.29 -4.52
N TYR A 24 -3.98 -13.98 -4.57
CA TYR A 24 -5.01 -13.00 -4.23
C TYR A 24 -5.32 -12.13 -5.46
N PRO A 25 -6.37 -12.45 -6.23
CA PRO A 25 -6.76 -11.66 -7.39
C PRO A 25 -7.34 -10.28 -6.99
N ASP A 26 -7.56 -9.42 -7.98
CA ASP A 26 -8.17 -8.10 -7.78
C ASP A 26 -9.51 -8.20 -7.05
N GLY A 27 -9.72 -7.31 -6.07
CA GLY A 27 -10.93 -7.27 -5.26
C GLY A 27 -10.91 -8.22 -4.06
N THR A 28 -9.84 -9.00 -3.86
CA THR A 28 -9.69 -9.81 -2.64
C THR A 28 -9.73 -8.91 -1.41
N ILE A 29 -10.57 -9.28 -0.44
CA ILE A 29 -10.79 -8.49 0.78
C ILE A 29 -9.74 -8.86 1.84
N LEU A 30 -9.05 -7.85 2.35
CA LEU A 30 -8.26 -7.93 3.58
C LEU A 30 -9.13 -7.50 4.75
N VAL A 31 -9.40 -8.41 5.69
CA VAL A 31 -10.17 -8.15 6.92
C VAL A 31 -9.22 -8.03 8.11
N PHE A 32 -9.41 -7.01 8.94
CA PHE A 32 -8.65 -6.77 10.16
C PHE A 32 -9.53 -6.04 11.19
N GLY A 33 -9.04 -5.86 12.42
CA GLY A 33 -9.84 -5.27 13.50
C GLY A 33 -10.36 -3.84 13.22
N GLY A 34 -9.76 -3.13 12.27
CA GLY A 34 -10.17 -1.79 11.83
C GLY A 34 -11.13 -1.78 10.64
N GLY A 35 -11.63 -2.93 10.20
CA GLY A 35 -12.57 -3.06 9.08
C GLY A 35 -12.05 -3.95 7.96
N GLU A 36 -12.59 -3.72 6.77
CA GLU A 36 -12.26 -4.48 5.57
C GLU A 36 -11.87 -3.57 4.43
N ILE A 37 -10.91 -4.01 3.61
CA ILE A 37 -10.43 -3.26 2.47
C ILE A 37 -10.26 -4.22 1.28
N GLN A 38 -10.86 -3.87 0.14
CA GLN A 38 -10.58 -4.54 -1.12
C GLN A 38 -9.20 -4.13 -1.66
N LEU A 39 -8.35 -5.11 -1.95
CA LEU A 39 -7.02 -4.92 -2.53
C LEU A 39 -7.00 -5.33 -4.00
N LEU A 40 -6.25 -4.60 -4.82
CA LEU A 40 -5.81 -5.12 -6.12
C LEU A 40 -4.69 -6.14 -5.92
N ALA A 41 -4.52 -7.05 -6.87
CA ALA A 41 -3.52 -8.12 -6.82
C ALA A 41 -2.10 -7.57 -6.65
N ASP A 42 -1.82 -6.37 -7.14
CA ASP A 42 -0.53 -5.69 -7.05
C ASP A 42 -0.29 -4.90 -5.75
N GLU A 43 -1.26 -4.91 -4.82
CA GLU A 43 -1.16 -4.23 -3.50
C GLU A 43 -0.85 -5.22 -2.36
N TRP A 44 -0.62 -6.49 -2.70
CA TRP A 44 -0.29 -7.59 -1.77
C TRP A 44 1.22 -7.75 -1.59
N PHE A 45 1.78 -7.02 -0.63
CA PHE A 45 3.19 -7.10 -0.27
C PHE A 45 3.50 -8.34 0.57
N THR A 46 4.60 -9.01 0.25
CA THR A 46 5.19 -10.04 1.11
C THR A 46 5.89 -9.42 2.33
N ALA A 47 6.08 -10.19 3.40
CA ALA A 47 6.76 -9.71 4.60
C ALA A 47 8.17 -9.14 4.33
N PRO A 48 9.03 -9.74 3.47
CA PRO A 48 10.31 -9.15 3.11
C PRO A 48 10.20 -7.77 2.42
N MET A 49 9.25 -7.61 1.49
CA MET A 49 9.06 -6.32 0.79
C MET A 49 8.61 -5.23 1.76
N VAL A 50 7.75 -5.57 2.72
CA VAL A 50 7.34 -4.65 3.79
C VAL A 50 8.53 -4.30 4.67
N LEU A 51 9.34 -5.29 5.09
CA LEU A 51 10.53 -5.06 5.90
C LEU A 51 11.51 -4.09 5.22
N ASP A 52 11.80 -4.30 3.94
CA ASP A 52 12.71 -3.44 3.17
C ASP A 52 12.19 -2.00 3.08
N ALA A 53 10.89 -1.83 2.83
CA ALA A 53 10.25 -0.51 2.79
C ALA A 53 10.36 0.21 4.14
N PHE A 54 10.10 -0.49 5.24
CA PHE A 54 10.18 0.06 6.59
C PHE A 54 11.62 0.42 6.99
N LEU A 55 12.60 -0.43 6.64
CA LEU A 55 14.01 -0.14 6.88
C LEU A 55 14.48 1.07 6.06
N ALA A 56 14.08 1.18 4.79
CA ALA A 56 14.40 2.35 3.97
C ALA A 56 13.84 3.63 4.59
N PHE A 57 12.55 3.63 4.95
CA PHE A 57 11.90 4.76 5.61
C PHE A 57 12.59 5.13 6.94
N PHE A 58 12.83 4.15 7.82
CA PHE A 58 13.44 4.39 9.13
C PHE A 58 14.85 4.97 9.03
N ASN A 59 15.61 4.59 8.00
CA ASN A 59 16.98 5.08 7.77
C ASN A 59 17.04 6.35 6.90
N GLY A 60 15.90 6.95 6.53
CA GLY A 60 15.87 8.14 5.66
C GLY A 60 16.39 7.89 4.24
N ARG A 61 16.29 6.65 3.75
CA ARG A 61 16.68 6.26 2.38
C ARG A 61 15.47 6.30 1.46
N GLU A 62 15.73 6.37 0.16
CA GLU A 62 14.69 6.17 -0.85
C GLU A 62 14.06 4.77 -0.71
N LEU A 63 12.76 4.70 -0.95
CA LEU A 63 12.04 3.43 -0.95
C LEU A 63 12.49 2.53 -2.10
N PRO A 64 12.35 1.20 -1.98
CA PRO A 64 12.67 0.29 -3.08
C PRO A 64 11.93 0.68 -4.37
N ALA A 65 12.64 0.75 -5.49
CA ALA A 65 12.11 1.15 -6.79
C ALA A 65 10.97 0.24 -7.30
N SER A 66 10.83 -0.96 -6.72
CA SER A 66 9.71 -1.87 -6.97
C SER A 66 8.38 -1.39 -6.38
N ILE A 67 8.39 -0.38 -5.51
CA ILE A 67 7.19 0.17 -4.84
C ILE A 67 6.82 1.48 -5.50
N ALA A 68 5.61 1.54 -6.04
CA ALA A 68 5.00 2.75 -6.59
C ALA A 68 3.70 3.09 -5.84
N TRP A 69 3.20 4.31 -6.06
CA TRP A 69 2.08 4.87 -5.30
C TRP A 69 0.88 5.15 -6.20
N ARG A 70 -0.27 4.59 -5.83
CA ARG A 70 -1.55 4.83 -6.49
C ARG A 70 -2.35 5.81 -5.66
N ASP A 71 -2.79 6.91 -6.28
CA ASP A 71 -3.63 7.90 -5.60
C ASP A 71 -5.00 7.30 -5.25
N LYS A 72 -5.37 7.46 -3.98
CA LYS A 72 -6.61 7.00 -3.35
C LYS A 72 -7.21 8.11 -2.49
N THR A 73 -6.90 9.36 -2.79
CA THR A 73 -7.37 10.53 -2.04
C THR A 73 -8.89 10.59 -1.95
N GLU A 74 -9.59 10.15 -3.00
CA GLU A 74 -11.07 10.10 -3.03
C GLU A 74 -11.65 9.26 -1.87
N THR A 75 -10.93 8.24 -1.38
CA THR A 75 -11.40 7.39 -0.28
C THR A 75 -11.35 8.08 1.08
N LEU A 76 -10.65 9.22 1.22
CA LEU A 76 -10.64 10.01 2.46
C LEU A 76 -11.96 10.79 2.67
N THR A 77 -12.67 11.07 1.59
CA THR A 77 -13.87 11.94 1.58
C THR A 77 -15.19 11.20 1.82
N SER A 78 -15.16 9.86 1.87
CA SER A 78 -16.38 9.02 2.00
C SER A 78 -16.66 8.56 3.44
N SER A 79 -16.17 9.28 4.46
CA SER A 79 -16.44 8.98 5.88
C SER A 79 -17.66 9.72 6.41
#